data_AF-A0A529I3C5-F1
#
_entry.id   AF-A0A529I3C5-F1
#
_cell.length_a   1.000
_cell.length_b   1.000
_cell.length_c   1.000
_cell.angle_alpha   90.00
_cell.angle_beta   90.00
_cell.angle_gamma   90.00
#
_symmetry.space_group_name_H-M   'P 1'
#
loop_
_entity.id
_entity.type
_entity.pdbx_description
1 polymer ?
#
loop_
_entity_poly.entity_id
_entity_poly.type
_entity_poly.pdbx_seq_one_letter_code
_entity_poly.pdbx_strand_id
1 'polypeptide(L)'
;MTATNHSQVYARRLRAVLTRSIPLLEARGIVIVVLAGVVGVMSGALVTGMSELVQGMHWMLYGVQPGGRLSAMFSLASPMQALIPAIGGILLGLTVIWLRRRKFRTPVDPIEANALYGGRMSLTDTFIIVGQTVLSSGFGASVGLEAGYTQVGSGLASRLARAFR
;
A
#
# COMPACT_ATOMS: atom_id res chain seq x y z
N MET A 1 29.11 -10.89 -44.49
CA MET A 1 29.11 -9.83 -43.46
C MET A 1 27.97 -8.82 -43.70
N THR A 2 26.69 -9.24 -43.67
CA THR A 2 25.55 -8.36 -44.04
C THR A 2 24.33 -8.43 -43.10
N ALA A 3 24.30 -9.35 -42.13
CA ALA A 3 23.13 -9.56 -41.27
C ALA A 3 22.97 -8.51 -40.13
N THR A 4 24.04 -7.82 -39.73
CA THR A 4 24.05 -6.90 -38.59
C THR A 4 23.47 -5.51 -38.88
N ASN A 5 23.34 -5.12 -40.15
CA ASN A 5 22.86 -3.78 -40.52
C ASN A 5 21.33 -3.64 -40.48
N HIS A 6 20.59 -4.69 -40.84
CA HIS A 6 19.13 -4.64 -40.85
C HIS A 6 18.53 -4.54 -39.44
N SER A 7 19.09 -5.25 -38.46
CA SER A 7 18.62 -5.22 -37.07
C SER A 7 18.78 -3.83 -36.43
N GLN A 8 19.88 -3.13 -36.72
CA GLN A 8 20.08 -1.76 -36.24
C GLN A 8 19.11 -0.75 -36.87
N VAL A 9 18.78 -0.93 -38.16
CA VAL A 9 17.82 -0.05 -38.86
C VAL A 9 16.39 -0.27 -38.34
N TYR A 10 15.98 -1.51 -38.10
CA TYR A 10 14.69 -1.82 -37.48
C TYR A 10 14.60 -1.27 -36.05
N ALA A 11 15.65 -1.45 -35.24
CA ALA A 11 15.68 -0.90 -33.89
C ALA A 11 15.58 0.64 -33.88
N ARG A 12 16.28 1.33 -34.80
CA ARG A 12 16.21 2.79 -34.93
C ARG A 12 14.82 3.26 -35.41
N ARG A 13 14.20 2.58 -36.36
CA ARG A 13 12.83 2.89 -36.83
C ARG A 13 11.79 2.65 -35.74
N LEU A 14 11.88 1.54 -35.02
CA LEU A 14 10.98 1.23 -33.91
C LEU A 14 11.10 2.28 -32.80
N ARG A 15 12.35 2.66 -32.46
CA ARG A 15 12.62 3.71 -31.48
C ARG A 15 12.07 5.07 -31.91
N ALA A 16 12.19 5.42 -33.19
CA ALA A 16 11.67 6.67 -33.75
C ALA A 16 10.14 6.71 -33.81
N VAL A 17 9.48 5.58 -34.10
CA VAL A 17 8.02 5.46 -34.07
C VAL A 17 7.52 5.56 -32.63
N LEU A 18 8.16 4.85 -31.69
CA LEU A 18 7.85 4.93 -30.26
C LEU A 18 7.97 6.37 -29.74
N THR A 19 9.08 7.06 -30.01
CA THR A 19 9.26 8.44 -29.54
C THR A 19 8.29 9.43 -30.19
N ARG A 20 7.90 9.23 -31.46
CA ARG A 20 6.84 10.04 -32.11
C ARG A 20 5.44 9.76 -31.59
N SER A 21 5.20 8.59 -31.00
CA SER A 21 3.87 8.18 -30.52
C SER A 21 3.57 8.72 -29.12
N ILE A 22 4.60 8.92 -28.28
CA ILE A 22 4.48 9.39 -26.90
C ILE A 22 3.65 10.69 -26.78
N PRO A 23 3.91 11.76 -27.56
CA PRO A 23 3.16 13.01 -27.46
C PRO A 23 1.67 12.87 -27.81
N LEU A 24 1.34 11.95 -28.73
CA LEU A 24 -0.04 11.69 -29.14
C LEU A 24 -0.82 10.89 -28.08
N LEU A 25 -0.14 9.98 -27.38
CA LEU A 25 -0.72 9.22 -26.27
C LEU A 25 -0.91 10.10 -25.03
N GLU A 26 0.02 11.03 -24.78
CA GLU A 26 -0.09 12.05 -23.74
C GLU A 26 -1.25 13.02 -24.01
N ALA A 27 -1.35 13.55 -25.24
CA ALA A 27 -2.41 14.47 -25.64
C ALA A 27 -3.83 13.86 -25.51
N ARG A 28 -3.95 12.53 -25.59
CA ARG A 28 -5.21 11.80 -25.44
C ARG A 28 -5.47 11.30 -24.01
N GLY A 29 -4.57 11.54 -23.06
CA GLY A 29 -4.71 11.09 -21.67
C GLY A 29 -4.58 9.57 -21.47
N ILE A 30 -4.24 8.80 -22.51
CA ILE A 30 -4.14 7.33 -22.46
C ILE A 30 -3.06 6.90 -21.46
N VAL A 31 -1.94 7.64 -21.40
CA VAL A 31 -0.86 7.38 -20.45
C VAL A 31 -1.35 7.42 -19.00
N ILE A 32 -2.22 8.38 -18.67
CA ILE A 32 -2.80 8.50 -17.32
C ILE A 32 -3.73 7.34 -17.01
N VAL A 33 -4.55 6.90 -17.97
CA VAL A 33 -5.44 5.75 -17.80
C VAL A 33 -4.65 4.46 -17.58
N VAL A 34 -3.61 4.21 -18.38
CA VAL A 34 -2.74 3.04 -18.21
C VAL A 34 -2.03 3.08 -16.86
N LEU A 35 -1.49 4.24 -16.46
CA LEU A 35 -0.86 4.43 -15.16
C LEU A 35 -1.85 4.16 -14.01
N ALA A 36 -3.08 4.68 -14.11
CA ALA A 36 -4.13 4.42 -13.12
C ALA A 36 -4.46 2.93 -13.03
N GLY A 37 -4.51 2.21 -14.15
CA GLY A 37 -4.68 0.75 -14.18
C GLY A 37 -3.56 0.01 -13.45
N VAL A 38 -2.30 0.37 -13.72
CA VAL A 38 -1.12 -0.21 -13.03
C VAL A 38 -1.18 0.06 -11.53
N VAL A 39 -1.47 1.31 -11.14
CA VAL A 39 -1.64 1.69 -9.73
C VAL A 39 -2.75 0.86 -9.08
N GLY A 40 -3.88 0.68 -9.75
CA GLY A 40 -5.01 -0.12 -9.26
C GLY A 40 -4.63 -1.58 -9.01
N VAL A 41 -3.96 -2.23 -9.97
CA VAL A 41 -3.50 -3.63 -9.82
C VAL A 41 -2.52 -3.77 -8.66
N MET A 42 -1.52 -2.89 -8.58
CA MET A 42 -0.53 -2.94 -7.51
C MET A 42 -1.15 -2.64 -6.14
N SER A 43 -2.06 -1.67 -6.06
CA SER A 43 -2.77 -1.35 -4.81
C SER A 43 -3.66 -2.51 -4.39
N GLY A 44 -4.38 -3.15 -5.32
CA GLY A 44 -5.19 -4.33 -5.04
C GLY A 44 -4.35 -5.49 -4.49
N ALA A 45 -3.18 -5.75 -5.06
CA ALA A 45 -2.26 -6.77 -4.58
C ALA A 45 -1.75 -6.45 -3.15
N LEU A 46 -1.37 -5.19 -2.88
CA LEU A 46 -0.92 -4.77 -1.56
C LEU A 46 -2.03 -4.82 -0.50
N VAL A 47 -3.23 -4.35 -0.83
CA VAL A 47 -4.41 -4.42 0.04
C VAL A 47 -4.76 -5.88 0.36
N THR A 48 -4.79 -6.74 -0.65
CA THR A 48 -5.02 -8.18 -0.45
C THR A 48 -3.95 -8.78 0.46
N GLY A 49 -2.67 -8.47 0.23
CA GLY A 49 -1.58 -8.91 1.10
C GLY A 49 -1.74 -8.44 2.55
N MET A 50 -2.17 -7.19 2.76
CA MET A 50 -2.48 -6.69 4.11
C MET A 50 -3.64 -7.45 4.76
N SER A 51 -4.72 -7.71 4.03
CA SER A 51 -5.88 -8.46 4.53
C SER A 51 -5.48 -9.89 4.91
N GLU A 52 -4.69 -10.57 4.07
CA GLU A 52 -4.19 -11.93 4.34
C GLU A 52 -3.25 -11.96 5.55
N LEU A 53 -2.39 -10.96 5.72
CA LEU A 53 -1.53 -10.86 6.91
C LEU A 53 -2.37 -10.74 8.19
N VAL A 54 -3.39 -9.88 8.19
CA VAL A 54 -4.29 -9.73 9.35
C VAL A 54 -5.10 -11.00 9.60
N GLN A 55 -5.60 -11.64 8.54
CA GLN A 55 -6.32 -12.92 8.67
C GLN A 55 -5.41 -14.02 9.23
N GLY A 56 -4.15 -14.08 8.80
CA GLY A 56 -3.13 -14.98 9.34
C GLY A 56 -2.85 -14.72 10.82
N MET A 57 -2.77 -13.45 11.22
CA MET A 57 -2.67 -13.08 12.64
C MET A 57 -3.91 -13.50 13.43
N HIS A 58 -5.11 -13.31 12.90
CA HIS A 58 -6.35 -13.74 13.53
C HIS A 58 -6.43 -15.26 13.69
N TRP A 59 -6.00 -16.03 12.68
CA TRP A 59 -5.87 -17.47 12.79
C TRP A 59 -4.86 -17.87 13.88
N MET A 60 -3.67 -17.26 13.90
CA MET A 60 -2.60 -17.60 14.85
C MET A 60 -2.96 -17.22 16.30
N LEU A 61 -3.54 -16.04 16.51
CA LEU A 61 -3.80 -15.48 17.85
C LEU A 61 -5.13 -15.96 18.44
N TYR A 62 -6.16 -16.07 17.61
CA TYR A 62 -7.53 -16.34 18.04
C TYR A 62 -8.07 -17.69 17.57
N GLY A 63 -7.38 -18.37 16.65
CA GLY A 63 -7.87 -19.63 16.07
C GLY A 63 -9.01 -19.44 15.07
N VAL A 64 -9.10 -18.26 14.42
CA VAL A 64 -10.17 -17.97 13.44
C VAL A 64 -10.09 -18.95 12.28
N GLN A 65 -11.19 -19.65 11.99
CA GLN A 65 -11.26 -20.60 10.87
C GLN A 65 -11.04 -19.90 9.51
N PRO A 66 -10.51 -20.60 8.49
CA PRO A 66 -10.38 -20.06 7.14
C PRO A 66 -11.72 -19.50 6.62
N GLY A 67 -11.70 -18.28 6.08
CA GLY A 67 -12.91 -17.57 5.62
C GLY A 67 -13.78 -16.96 6.74
N GLY A 68 -13.50 -17.28 8.00
CA GLY A 68 -14.14 -16.67 9.16
C GLY A 68 -13.55 -15.29 9.50
N ARG A 69 -14.28 -14.50 10.28
CA ARG A 69 -13.84 -13.20 10.79
C ARG A 69 -13.83 -13.20 12.31
N LEU A 70 -12.82 -12.57 12.91
CA LEU A 70 -12.72 -12.45 14.37
C LEU A 70 -13.98 -11.80 14.97
N SER A 71 -14.53 -10.77 14.33
CA SER A 71 -15.75 -10.08 14.75
C SER A 71 -17.03 -10.93 14.66
N ALA A 72 -16.99 -12.06 13.96
CA ALA A 72 -18.13 -12.97 13.82
C ALA A 72 -18.08 -14.15 14.81
N MET A 73 -17.04 -14.23 15.65
CA MET A 73 -16.94 -15.30 16.65
C MET A 73 -17.87 -15.05 17.83
N PHE A 74 -18.67 -16.05 18.19
CA PHE A 74 -19.54 -16.00 19.37
C PHE A 74 -18.78 -16.14 20.69
N SER A 75 -17.64 -16.83 20.68
CA SER A 75 -16.81 -17.03 21.86
C SER A 75 -15.35 -17.24 21.46
N LEU A 76 -14.45 -16.91 22.39
CA LEU A 76 -13.02 -17.20 22.29
C LEU A 76 -12.75 -18.65 22.71
N ALA A 77 -11.72 -19.26 22.15
CA ALA A 77 -11.32 -20.63 22.52
C ALA A 77 -10.75 -20.68 23.96
N SER A 78 -10.15 -19.59 24.43
CA SER A 78 -9.65 -19.46 25.79
C SER A 78 -9.87 -18.03 26.33
N PRO A 79 -10.26 -17.86 27.60
CA PRO A 79 -10.39 -16.53 28.22
C PRO A 79 -9.12 -15.69 28.14
N MET A 80 -7.93 -16.31 28.08
CA MET A 80 -6.66 -15.59 27.96
C MET A 80 -6.50 -14.86 26.62
N GLN A 81 -7.22 -15.28 25.57
CA GLN A 81 -7.22 -14.56 24.30
C GLN A 81 -7.78 -13.14 24.43
N ALA A 82 -8.58 -12.85 25.47
CA ALA A 82 -9.05 -11.50 25.76
C ALA A 82 -7.92 -10.53 26.17
N LEU A 83 -6.73 -11.03 26.52
CA LEU A 83 -5.55 -10.20 26.82
C LEU A 83 -4.76 -9.82 25.56
N ILE A 84 -5.00 -10.48 24.43
CA ILE A 84 -4.26 -10.24 23.18
C ILE A 84 -4.45 -8.79 22.68
N PRO A 85 -5.65 -8.19 22.68
CA PRO A 85 -5.81 -6.78 22.31
C PRO A 85 -5.01 -5.83 23.22
N ALA A 86 -4.89 -6.15 24.52
CA ALA A 86 -4.10 -5.35 25.46
C ALA A 86 -2.61 -5.39 25.12
N ILE A 87 -2.08 -6.57 24.77
CA ILE A 87 -0.71 -6.73 24.28
C ILE A 87 -0.51 -5.91 23.00
N GLY A 88 -1.45 -6.01 22.04
CA GLY A 88 -1.41 -5.22 20.81
C GLY A 88 -1.40 -3.71 21.06
N GLY A 89 -2.23 -3.23 21.99
CA GLY A 89 -2.28 -1.84 22.41
C GLY A 89 -0.96 -1.36 23.02
N ILE A 90 -0.31 -2.18 23.87
CA ILE A 90 1.01 -1.88 24.42
C ILE A 90 2.05 -1.77 23.31
N LEU A 91 2.10 -2.76 22.39
CA LEU A 91 3.04 -2.76 21.27
C LEU A 91 2.83 -1.53 20.37
N LEU A 92 1.58 -1.20 20.05
CA LEU A 92 1.23 -0.01 19.27
C LEU A 92 1.67 1.27 19.99
N GLY A 93 1.39 1.39 21.30
CA GLY A 93 1.82 2.52 22.12
C GLY A 93 3.35 2.68 22.14
N LEU A 94 4.09 1.58 22.25
CA LEU A 94 5.55 1.57 22.16
C LEU A 94 6.04 2.08 20.80
N THR A 95 5.36 1.72 19.70
CA THR A 95 5.72 2.26 18.37
C THR A 95 5.54 3.78 18.32
N VAL A 96 4.47 4.32 18.91
CA VAL A 96 4.21 5.76 18.95
C VAL A 96 5.27 6.48 19.79
N ILE A 97 5.61 5.94 20.97
CA ILE A 97 6.66 6.50 21.84
C ILE A 97 8.00 6.49 21.12
N TRP A 98 8.34 5.39 20.45
CA TRP A 98 9.59 5.24 19.70
C TRP A 98 9.69 6.26 18.56
N LEU A 99 8.64 6.41 17.76
CA LEU A 99 8.58 7.40 16.67
C LEU A 99 8.75 8.82 17.20
N ARG A 100 8.08 9.15 18.31
CA ARG A 100 8.21 10.46 18.96
C ARG A 100 9.63 10.71 19.45
N ARG A 101 10.27 9.73 20.11
CA ARG A 101 11.67 9.84 20.58
C ARG A 101 12.65 10.04 19.44
N ARG A 102 12.40 9.41 18.30
CA ARG A 102 13.18 9.57 17.07
C ARG A 102 12.86 10.85 16.28
N LYS A 103 11.99 11.73 16.81
CA LYS A 103 11.55 12.98 16.19
C LYS A 103 10.94 12.79 14.80
N PHE A 104 10.27 11.66 14.57
CA PHE A 104 9.45 11.52 13.37
C PHE A 104 8.29 12.52 13.43
N ARG A 105 8.07 13.21 12.31
CA ARG A 105 6.88 14.05 12.13
C ARG A 105 5.62 13.18 12.05
N THR A 106 4.47 13.76 12.35
CA THR A 106 3.18 13.10 12.14
C THR A 106 3.05 12.67 10.67
N PRO A 107 2.72 11.40 10.40
CA PRO A 107 2.40 10.94 9.06
C PRO A 107 1.28 11.77 8.43
N VAL A 108 1.44 12.16 7.17
CA VAL A 108 0.42 12.90 6.41
C VAL A 108 -0.52 11.91 5.71
N ASP A 109 -1.82 12.09 5.91
CA ASP A 109 -2.84 11.26 5.25
C ASP A 109 -3.04 11.66 3.78
N PRO A 110 -3.71 10.83 2.95
CA PRO A 110 -3.82 11.10 1.53
C PRO A 110 -4.68 12.32 1.19
N ILE A 111 -5.67 12.63 2.04
CA ILE A 111 -6.58 13.76 1.86
C ILE A 111 -5.81 15.06 2.12
N GLU A 112 -5.07 15.12 3.24
CA GLU A 112 -4.19 16.24 3.57
C GLU A 112 -3.07 16.40 2.54
N ALA A 113 -2.44 15.29 2.11
CA ALA A 113 -1.43 15.30 1.05
C ALA A 113 -1.96 15.92 -0.24
N ASN A 114 -3.17 15.56 -0.66
CA ASN A 114 -3.80 16.12 -1.85
C ASN A 114 -4.15 17.60 -1.69
N ALA A 115 -4.70 18.00 -0.55
CA ALA A 115 -5.15 19.37 -0.30
C ALA A 115 -4.00 20.37 -0.09
N LEU A 116 -2.97 20.00 0.66
CA LEU A 116 -1.93 20.92 1.14
C LEU A 116 -0.57 20.71 0.46
N TYR A 117 -0.32 19.51 -0.08
CA TYR A 117 1.02 19.12 -0.55
C TYR A 117 1.05 18.68 -2.03
N GLY A 118 -0.04 18.89 -2.77
CA GLY A 118 -0.16 18.53 -4.19
C GLY A 118 -0.08 17.03 -4.46
N GLY A 119 -0.62 16.23 -3.54
CA GLY A 119 -0.65 14.77 -3.61
C GLY A 119 0.69 14.09 -3.31
N ARG A 120 1.69 14.82 -2.79
CA ARG A 120 3.00 14.27 -2.47
C ARG A 120 2.97 13.58 -1.11
N MET A 121 3.21 12.27 -1.11
CA MET A 121 3.28 11.45 0.10
C MET A 121 4.68 10.90 0.33
N SER A 122 4.99 10.68 1.61
CA SER A 122 6.20 10.01 2.08
C SER A 122 5.97 8.50 2.14
N LEU A 123 6.89 7.73 1.56
CA LEU A 123 6.85 6.27 1.67
C LEU A 123 7.05 5.80 3.11
N THR A 124 7.92 6.48 3.87
CA THR A 124 8.15 6.15 5.27
C THR A 124 6.87 6.32 6.10
N ASP A 125 6.16 7.43 5.89
CA ASP A 125 4.88 7.72 6.56
C ASP A 125 3.84 6.65 6.20
N THR A 126 3.83 6.24 4.92
CA THR A 126 2.98 5.16 4.41
C THR A 126 3.26 3.84 5.11
N PHE A 127 4.52 3.41 5.21
CA PHE A 127 4.89 2.17 5.89
C PHE A 127 4.57 2.20 7.38
N ILE A 128 4.76 3.35 8.05
CA ILE A 128 4.41 3.52 9.46
C ILE A 128 2.91 3.29 9.67
N ILE A 129 2.06 4.01 8.93
CA ILE A 129 0.61 3.88 9.07
C ILE A 129 0.17 2.45 8.73
N VAL A 130 0.60 1.90 7.59
CA VAL A 130 0.24 0.54 7.17
C VAL A 130 0.63 -0.50 8.22
N GLY A 131 1.86 -0.43 8.73
CA GLY A 131 2.34 -1.34 9.76
C GLY A 131 1.56 -1.20 11.07
N GLN A 132 1.26 0.02 11.49
CA GLN A 132 0.45 0.28 12.68
C GLN A 132 -1.00 -0.18 12.52
N THR A 133 -1.60 -0.04 11.32
CA THR A 133 -2.95 -0.55 11.04
C THR A 133 -2.98 -2.08 11.07
N VAL A 134 -2.03 -2.76 10.40
CA VAL A 134 -1.93 -4.24 10.45
C VAL A 134 -1.70 -4.73 11.88
N LEU A 135 -0.80 -4.08 12.64
CA LEU A 135 -0.55 -4.41 14.04
C LEU A 135 -1.83 -4.26 14.88
N SER A 136 -2.50 -3.11 14.78
CA SER A 136 -3.70 -2.82 15.56
C SER A 136 -4.84 -3.80 15.24
N SER A 137 -5.23 -3.92 13.97
CA SER A 137 -6.32 -4.79 13.55
C SER A 137 -5.99 -6.28 13.75
N GLY A 138 -4.74 -6.68 13.50
CA GLY A 138 -4.28 -8.06 13.67
C GLY A 138 -4.31 -8.54 15.12
N PHE A 139 -4.00 -7.67 16.08
CA PHE A 139 -4.17 -7.99 17.51
C PHE A 139 -5.62 -7.87 17.99
N GLY A 140 -6.59 -7.58 17.11
CA GLY A 140 -8.02 -7.55 17.45
C GLY A 140 -8.49 -6.24 18.07
N ALA A 141 -7.78 -5.13 17.85
CA ALA A 141 -8.30 -3.82 18.19
C ALA A 141 -9.56 -3.51 17.37
N SER A 142 -10.48 -2.72 17.95
CA SER A 142 -11.75 -2.33 17.30
C SER A 142 -11.55 -1.21 16.27
N VAL A 143 -10.62 -1.39 15.33
CA VAL A 143 -10.36 -0.48 14.21
C VAL A 143 -10.20 -1.28 12.91
N GLY A 144 -10.69 -0.71 11.81
CA GLY A 144 -10.61 -1.33 10.50
C GLY A 144 -9.30 -1.05 9.75
N LEU A 145 -9.17 -1.66 8.58
CA LEU A 145 -7.97 -1.60 7.74
C LEU A 145 -8.02 -0.48 6.68
N GLU A 146 -9.12 0.27 6.61
CA GLU A 146 -9.42 1.25 5.56
C GLU A 146 -8.36 2.35 5.49
N ALA A 147 -7.85 2.80 6.64
CA ALA A 147 -6.76 3.76 6.72
C ALA A 147 -5.49 3.21 6.07
N GLY A 148 -5.13 1.96 6.38
CA GLY A 148 -3.98 1.28 5.78
C GLY A 148 -4.15 1.07 4.27
N TYR A 149 -5.34 0.65 3.82
CA TYR A 149 -5.64 0.45 2.41
C TYR A 149 -5.54 1.74 1.60
N THR A 150 -6.12 2.82 2.13
CA THR A 150 -6.06 4.13 1.47
C THR A 150 -4.62 4.64 1.45
N GLN A 151 -3.91 4.54 2.57
CA GLN A 151 -2.53 5.01 2.67
C GLN A 151 -1.58 4.25 1.73
N VAL A 152 -1.65 2.92 1.66
CA VAL A 152 -0.75 2.13 0.82
C VAL A 152 -1.00 2.41 -0.67
N GLY A 153 -2.26 2.53 -1.07
CA GLY A 153 -2.63 2.84 -2.46
C GLY A 153 -2.21 4.24 -2.86
N SER A 154 -2.54 5.25 -2.05
CA SER A 154 -2.18 6.65 -2.31
C SER A 154 -0.67 6.89 -2.25
N GLY A 155 0.04 6.27 -1.30
CA GLY A 155 1.50 6.36 -1.18
C GLY A 155 2.22 5.77 -2.40
N LEU A 156 1.78 4.61 -2.88
CA LEU A 156 2.29 4.00 -4.10
C LEU A 156 1.99 4.87 -5.33
N ALA A 157 0.74 5.32 -5.49
CA ALA A 157 0.32 6.18 -6.60
C ALA A 157 1.17 7.46 -6.65
N SER A 158 1.35 8.12 -5.51
CA SER A 158 2.17 9.31 -5.36
C SER A 158 3.63 9.06 -5.76
N ARG A 159 4.20 7.91 -5.37
CA ARG A 159 5.58 7.55 -5.70
C ARG A 159 5.79 7.27 -7.19
N LEU A 160 4.84 6.55 -7.81
CA LEU A 160 4.86 6.25 -9.24
C LEU A 160 4.70 7.53 -10.04
N ALA A 161 3.71 8.37 -9.72
CA ALA A 161 3.49 9.66 -10.40
C ALA A 161 4.73 10.56 -10.38
N ARG A 162 5.52 10.52 -9.29
CA ARG A 162 6.79 11.26 -9.19
C ARG A 162 7.93 10.68 -10.04
N ALA A 163 7.87 9.41 -10.42
CA ALA A 163 8.87 8.78 -11.29
C ALA A 163 8.61 9.04 -12.78
N PHE A 164 7.38 9.42 -13.15
CA PHE A 164 6.97 9.74 -14.52
C PHE A 164 6.99 11.24 -14.87
N ARG A 165 7.42 12.09 -13.93
CA ARG A 165 7.73 13.51 -14.18
C ARG A 165 9.21 13.68 -14.43
#